data_AF-A0A397T1G1-F1
#
_entry.id   AF-A0A397T1G1-F1
#
_cell.length_a   1.000
_cell.length_b   1.000
_cell.length_c   1.000
_cell.angle_alpha   90.00
_cell.angle_beta   90.00
_cell.angle_gamma   90.00
#
_symmetry.space_group_name_H-M   'P 1'
#
loop_
_entity.id
_entity.type
_entity.pdbx_description
1 polymer ?
#
loop_
_entity_poly.entity_id
_entity_poly.type
_entity_poly.pdbx_seq_one_letter_code
_entity_poly.pdbx_strand_id
1 'polypeptide(L)'
;MAPEVLQYNNFTQSSDIYSLSMIMHIILTGFKPFNTNPHNIKLATNIIIHQKRPEFFISEDYIPNDYLKLLKQCWSHNPLLRPNINQIINILEDWLIQLDHRSSTRITEQFIKCERSGHTDPADFYSCEDDSCYYSRDFTDWKKDLYNYL
;
A
#
# COMPACT_ATOMS: atom_id res chain seq x y z
N MET A 1 10.62 -7.07 -0.35
CA MET A 1 11.84 -6.46 -0.92
C MET A 1 11.68 -6.32 -2.42
N ALA A 2 12.33 -5.31 -3.01
CA ALA A 2 12.32 -5.09 -4.46
C ALA A 2 13.04 -6.23 -5.21
N PRO A 3 12.65 -6.58 -6.45
CA PRO A 3 13.27 -7.65 -7.22
C PRO A 3 14.78 -7.49 -7.38
N GLU A 4 15.25 -6.28 -7.68
CA GLU A 4 16.67 -5.98 -7.87
C GLU A 4 17.49 -6.07 -6.58
N VAL A 5 16.86 -5.80 -5.42
CA VAL A 5 17.48 -5.99 -4.10
C VAL A 5 17.56 -7.49 -3.80
N LEU A 6 16.51 -8.25 -4.06
CA LEU A 6 16.51 -9.70 -3.87
C LEU A 6 17.53 -10.41 -4.75
N GLN A 7 17.76 -9.90 -5.96
CA GLN A 7 18.63 -10.54 -6.95
C GLN A 7 20.10 -10.15 -6.79
N TYR A 8 20.38 -8.87 -6.52
CA TYR A 8 21.73 -8.32 -6.57
C TYR A 8 22.12 -7.51 -5.34
N ASN A 9 21.27 -7.45 -4.31
CA ASN A 9 21.46 -6.63 -3.12
C ASN A 9 21.68 -5.13 -3.43
N ASN A 10 21.10 -4.66 -4.54
CA ASN A 10 21.28 -3.29 -5.01
C ASN A 10 20.19 -2.36 -4.48
N PHE A 11 20.50 -1.63 -3.41
CA PHE A 11 19.61 -0.65 -2.81
C PHE A 11 19.70 0.69 -3.54
N THR A 12 18.55 1.22 -3.93
CA THR A 12 18.40 2.47 -4.66
C THR A 12 17.15 3.21 -4.20
N GLN A 13 17.03 4.50 -4.55
CA GLN A 13 15.79 5.25 -4.33
C GLN A 13 14.58 4.53 -4.94
N SER A 14 14.70 3.98 -6.15
CA SER A 14 13.63 3.18 -6.75
C SER A 14 13.27 1.95 -5.94
N SER A 15 14.22 1.33 -5.23
CA SER A 15 13.95 0.20 -4.33
C SER A 15 13.22 0.64 -3.05
N ASP A 16 13.46 1.87 -2.58
CA ASP A 16 12.70 2.47 -1.47
C ASP A 16 11.26 2.75 -1.91
N ILE A 17 11.04 3.23 -3.13
CA ILE A 17 9.69 3.39 -3.71
C ILE A 17 8.95 2.04 -3.80
N TYR A 18 9.65 0.96 -4.13
CA TYR A 18 9.05 -0.38 -4.05
C TYR A 18 8.65 -0.73 -2.62
N SER A 19 9.47 -0.44 -1.63
CA SER A 19 9.13 -0.69 -0.23
C SER A 19 7.96 0.18 0.25
N LEU A 20 7.84 1.42 -0.23
CA LEU A 20 6.69 2.28 0.02
C LEU A 20 5.38 1.65 -0.49
N SER A 21 5.40 1.01 -1.66
CA SER A 21 4.23 0.29 -2.16
C SER A 21 3.77 -0.86 -1.25
N MET A 22 4.70 -1.49 -0.51
CA MET A 22 4.38 -2.53 0.46
C MET A 22 3.66 -1.92 1.67
N ILE A 23 4.06 -0.73 2.10
CA ILE A 23 3.38 0.04 3.15
C ILE A 23 1.98 0.47 2.66
N MET A 24 1.87 0.97 1.43
CA MET A 24 0.57 1.31 0.83
C MET A 24 -0.38 0.11 0.77
N HIS A 25 0.14 -1.08 0.48
CA HIS A 25 -0.63 -2.33 0.48
C HIS A 25 -1.06 -2.74 1.90
N ILE A 26 -0.20 -2.57 2.91
CA ILE A 26 -0.55 -2.80 4.33
C ILE A 26 -1.64 -1.82 4.77
N ILE A 27 -1.52 -0.53 4.47
CA ILE A 27 -2.54 0.47 4.80
C ILE A 27 -3.89 0.09 4.20
N LEU A 28 -3.86 -0.42 2.96
CA LEU A 28 -5.06 -0.77 2.24
C LEU A 28 -5.73 -2.04 2.77
N THR A 29 -4.94 -3.05 3.11
CA THR A 29 -5.46 -4.40 3.40
C THR A 29 -5.46 -4.76 4.88
N GLY A 30 -4.65 -4.08 5.70
CA GLY A 30 -4.35 -4.45 7.07
C GLY A 30 -3.39 -5.65 7.19
N PHE A 31 -3.03 -6.30 6.09
CA PHE A 31 -2.23 -7.53 6.09
C PHE A 31 -0.80 -7.31 5.63
N LYS A 32 0.10 -8.14 6.17
CA LYS A 32 1.48 -8.20 5.70
C LYS A 32 1.51 -8.63 4.22
N PRO A 33 2.34 -7.99 3.37
CA PRO A 33 2.49 -8.39 1.98
C PRO A 33 3.00 -9.84 1.91
N PHE A 34 2.34 -10.67 1.10
CA PHE A 34 2.62 -12.10 0.96
C PHE A 34 2.39 -12.92 2.25
N ASN A 35 1.45 -12.52 3.12
CA ASN A 35 1.08 -13.24 4.35
C ASN A 35 0.79 -14.76 4.16
N THR A 36 0.27 -15.18 3.01
CA THR A 36 0.00 -16.59 2.69
C THR A 36 1.22 -17.36 2.17
N ASN A 37 2.41 -16.74 2.11
CA ASN A 37 3.60 -17.37 1.55
C ASN A 37 4.76 -17.36 2.55
N PRO A 38 5.47 -18.49 2.70
CA PRO A 38 6.69 -18.51 3.50
C PRO A 38 7.74 -17.59 2.88
N HIS A 39 8.39 -16.78 3.70
CA HIS A 39 9.42 -15.82 3.29
C HIS A 39 10.77 -16.53 3.03
N ASN A 40 10.81 -17.33 1.96
CA ASN A 40 11.96 -18.13 1.57
C ASN A 40 12.40 -17.86 0.12
N ILE A 41 13.42 -18.60 -0.33
CA ILE A 41 13.98 -18.48 -1.68
C ILE A 41 12.90 -18.70 -2.75
N LYS A 42 11.93 -19.59 -2.54
CA LYS A 42 10.84 -19.81 -3.50
C LYS A 42 9.98 -18.57 -3.70
N LEU A 43 9.65 -17.85 -2.63
CA LEU A 43 8.94 -16.58 -2.73
C LEU A 43 9.79 -15.52 -3.46
N ALA A 44 11.08 -15.41 -3.13
CA ALA A 44 11.99 -14.49 -3.81
C ALA A 44 12.05 -14.79 -5.33
N THR A 45 12.20 -16.05 -5.71
CA THR A 45 12.17 -16.49 -7.11
C THR A 45 10.85 -16.14 -7.79
N ASN A 46 9.72 -16.32 -7.13
CA ASN A 46 8.41 -15.95 -7.68
C ASN A 46 8.28 -14.44 -7.90
N ILE A 47 8.81 -13.61 -6.99
CA ILE A 47 8.81 -12.15 -7.13
C ILE A 47 9.69 -11.70 -8.31
N ILE A 48 10.86 -12.33 -8.47
CA ILE A 48 11.84 -11.98 -9.51
C ILE A 48 11.39 -12.49 -10.88
N ILE A 49 11.13 -13.79 -11.02
CA ILE A 49 10.94 -14.45 -12.32
C ILE A 49 9.48 -14.36 -12.76
N HIS A 50 8.56 -14.67 -11.85
CA HIS A 50 7.12 -14.72 -12.15
C HIS A 50 6.41 -13.40 -11.85
N GLN A 51 7.16 -12.37 -11.45
CA GLN A 51 6.64 -11.05 -11.09
C GLN A 51 5.49 -11.12 -10.08
N LYS A 52 5.53 -12.10 -9.17
CA LYS A 52 4.49 -12.26 -8.14
C LYS A 52 4.33 -10.97 -7.33
N ARG A 53 3.09 -10.59 -7.06
CA ARG A 53 2.72 -9.44 -6.21
C ARG A 53 1.81 -9.87 -5.06
N PRO A 54 1.74 -9.07 -3.98
CA PRO A 54 0.79 -9.31 -2.91
C PRO A 54 -0.64 -9.39 -3.45
N GLU A 55 -1.44 -10.29 -2.88
CA GLU A 55 -2.84 -10.44 -3.22
C GLU A 55 -3.66 -9.33 -2.55
N PHE A 56 -4.75 -8.92 -3.21
CA PHE A 56 -5.77 -8.07 -2.62
C PHE A 56 -6.91 -8.98 -2.17
N PHE A 57 -7.11 -9.11 -0.86
CA PHE A 57 -8.24 -9.87 -0.30
C PHE A 57 -9.53 -9.04 -0.26
N ILE A 58 -9.41 -7.73 -0.48
CA ILE A 58 -10.51 -6.79 -0.67
C ILE A 58 -10.75 -6.68 -2.18
N SER A 59 -12.02 -6.65 -2.61
CA SER A 59 -12.35 -6.42 -4.03
C SER A 59 -11.85 -5.05 -4.49
N GLU A 60 -11.31 -4.97 -5.71
CA GLU A 60 -10.82 -3.72 -6.31
C GLU A 60 -11.92 -2.63 -6.39
N ASP A 61 -13.20 -3.01 -6.37
CA ASP A 61 -14.32 -2.06 -6.32
C ASP A 61 -14.38 -1.22 -5.03
N TYR A 62 -13.78 -1.70 -3.95
CA TYR A 62 -13.67 -1.00 -2.66
C TYR A 62 -12.34 -0.25 -2.52
N ILE A 63 -11.55 -0.18 -3.59
CA ILE A 63 -10.26 0.51 -3.61
C ILE A 63 -10.38 1.69 -4.59
N PRO A 64 -10.03 2.92 -4.19
CA PRO A 64 -9.95 4.02 -5.14
C PRO A 64 -8.99 3.65 -6.28
N ASN A 65 -9.49 3.63 -7.52
CA ASN A 65 -8.73 3.21 -8.69
C ASN A 65 -7.42 3.97 -8.86
N ASP A 66 -7.41 5.27 -8.56
CA ASP A 66 -6.20 6.09 -8.66
C ASP A 66 -5.17 5.73 -7.56
N TYR A 67 -5.62 5.37 -6.35
CA TYR A 67 -4.74 4.82 -5.30
C TYR A 67 -4.14 3.49 -5.72
N LEU A 68 -4.97 2.58 -6.23
CA LEU A 68 -4.54 1.29 -6.74
C LEU A 68 -3.53 1.43 -7.88
N LYS A 69 -3.77 2.40 -8.78
CA LYS A 69 -2.85 2.72 -9.87
C LYS A 69 -1.50 3.22 -9.36
N LEU A 70 -1.48 4.15 -8.41
CA LEU A 70 -0.25 4.67 -7.80
C LEU A 70 0.53 3.53 -7.12
N LEU A 71 -0.15 2.73 -6.30
CA LEU A 71 0.43 1.54 -5.65
C LEU A 71 1.04 0.60 -6.70
N LYS A 72 0.29 0.31 -7.78
CA LYS A 72 0.76 -0.58 -8.86
C LYS A 72 1.95 -0.01 -9.64
N GLN A 73 2.07 1.31 -9.74
CA GLN A 73 3.26 1.95 -10.33
C GLN A 73 4.47 1.84 -9.40
N CYS A 74 4.31 2.06 -8.10
CA CYS A 74 5.38 1.99 -7.12
C CYS A 74 6.02 0.60 -7.01
N TRP A 75 5.25 -0.50 -7.17
CA TRP A 75 5.79 -1.87 -7.17
C TRP A 75 6.13 -2.44 -8.56
N SER A 76 6.26 -1.57 -9.57
CA SER A 76 6.61 -2.01 -10.92
C SER A 76 7.90 -2.84 -10.90
N HIS A 77 7.93 -3.92 -11.69
CA HIS A 77 9.11 -4.79 -11.75
C HIS A 77 10.32 -4.01 -12.29
N ASN A 78 10.12 -3.17 -13.31
CA ASN A 78 11.15 -2.28 -13.82
C ASN A 78 11.32 -1.05 -12.90
N PRO A 79 12.49 -0.85 -12.26
CA PRO A 79 12.73 0.29 -11.37
C PRO A 79 12.57 1.66 -12.04
N LEU A 80 12.77 1.75 -13.36
CA LEU A 80 12.66 3.00 -14.12
C LEU A 80 11.22 3.44 -14.36
N LEU A 81 10.25 2.53 -14.21
CA LEU A 81 8.83 2.84 -14.35
C LEU A 81 8.20 3.28 -13.03
N ARG A 82 8.94 3.20 -11.92
CA ARG A 82 8.47 3.64 -10.60
C ARG A 82 8.55 5.17 -10.55
N PRO A 83 7.53 5.85 -9.99
CA PRO A 83 7.60 7.29 -9.80
C PRO A 83 8.72 7.65 -8.82
N ASN A 84 9.29 8.84 -8.95
CA ASN A 84 10.18 9.37 -7.91
C ASN A 84 9.37 9.89 -6.72
N ILE A 85 10.04 10.09 -5.58
CA ILE A 85 9.36 10.49 -4.34
C ILE A 85 8.62 11.82 -4.46
N ASN A 86 9.15 12.79 -5.21
CA ASN A 86 8.50 14.10 -5.39
C ASN A 86 7.18 13.96 -6.17
N GLN A 87 7.13 13.08 -7.18
CA GLN A 87 5.89 12.79 -7.90
C GLN A 87 4.83 12.19 -6.98
N ILE A 88 5.24 11.27 -6.09
CA ILE A 88 4.33 10.64 -5.13
C ILE A 88 3.81 11.68 -4.13
N ILE A 89 4.70 12.50 -3.55
CA ILE A 89 4.33 13.56 -2.60
C ILE A 89 3.31 14.50 -3.24
N ASN A 90 3.57 15.01 -4.44
CA ASN A 90 2.65 15.92 -5.12
C ASN A 90 1.26 15.28 -5.32
N ILE A 91 1.21 14.01 -5.74
CA ILE A 91 -0.06 13.28 -5.92
C ILE A 91 -0.81 13.16 -4.59
N LEU A 92 -0.11 12.78 -3.52
CA LEU A 92 -0.73 12.58 -2.20
C LEU A 92 -1.19 13.90 -1.58
N GLU A 93 -0.40 14.97 -1.68
CA GLU A 93 -0.76 16.32 -1.23
C GLU A 93 -2.01 16.83 -1.97
N ASP A 94 -2.03 16.68 -3.30
CA ASP A 94 -3.19 17.04 -4.12
C ASP A 94 -4.44 16.29 -3.67
N TRP A 95 -4.34 15.00 -3.37
CA TRP A 95 -5.47 14.20 -2.87
C TRP A 95 -5.92 14.66 -1.49
N LEU A 96 -4.99 14.93 -0.57
CA LEU A 96 -5.30 15.41 0.78
C LEU A 96 -6.06 16.74 0.74
N ILE A 97 -5.61 17.69 -0.09
CA ILE A 97 -6.27 18.98 -0.28
C ILE A 97 -7.69 18.79 -0.83
N GLN A 98 -7.85 17.93 -1.84
CA GLN A 98 -9.16 17.66 -2.45
C GLN A 98 -10.14 17.02 -1.46
N LEU A 99 -9.66 16.08 -0.63
CA LEU A 99 -10.43 15.40 0.40
C LEU A 99 -10.82 16.34 1.55
N ASP A 100 -9.91 17.19 2.03
CA ASP A 100 -10.17 18.15 3.11
C ASP A 100 -11.24 19.17 2.72
N HIS A 101 -11.14 19.72 1.51
CA HIS A 101 -12.12 20.68 1.01
C HIS A 101 -13.44 20.05 0.53
N ARG A 102 -13.58 18.71 0.60
CA ARG A 102 -14.71 17.95 0.01
C ARG A 102 -15.05 18.41 -1.41
N SER A 103 -14.01 18.72 -2.19
CA SER A 103 -14.18 19.17 -3.57
C SER A 103 -14.84 18.06 -4.39
N SER A 104 -15.71 18.37 -5.36
CA SER A 104 -16.28 17.34 -6.25
C SER A 104 -15.24 16.96 -7.31
N THR A 105 -14.23 16.20 -6.91
CA THR A 105 -13.16 15.73 -7.79
C THR A 105 -13.27 14.24 -8.04
N ARG A 106 -12.58 13.78 -9.09
CA ARG A 106 -12.54 12.37 -9.44
C ARG A 106 -12.01 11.49 -8.29
N ILE A 107 -11.03 11.98 -7.52
CA ILE A 107 -10.44 11.20 -6.43
C ILE A 107 -11.38 11.13 -5.22
N THR A 108 -11.97 12.26 -4.82
CA THR A 108 -12.93 12.33 -3.71
C THR A 108 -14.16 11.47 -3.97
N GLU A 109 -14.65 11.44 -5.21
CA GLU A 109 -15.78 10.59 -5.61
C GLU A 109 -15.45 9.11 -5.48
N GLN A 110 -14.22 8.69 -5.83
CA GLN A 110 -13.77 7.31 -5.65
C GLN A 110 -13.71 6.94 -4.17
N PHE A 111 -13.10 7.78 -3.33
CA PHE A 111 -13.04 7.54 -1.88
C PHE A 111 -14.44 7.45 -1.25
N ILE A 112 -15.34 8.39 -1.58
CA ILE A 112 -16.72 8.38 -1.08
C ILE A 112 -17.48 7.13 -1.55
N LYS A 113 -17.26 6.69 -2.79
CA LYS A 113 -17.87 5.46 -3.31
C LYS A 113 -17.42 4.26 -2.46
N CYS A 114 -16.11 4.12 -2.23
CA CYS A 114 -15.56 3.02 -1.42
C CYS A 114 -16.07 3.04 0.02
N GLU A 115 -16.17 4.22 0.65
CA GLU A 115 -16.75 4.37 2.00
C GLU A 115 -18.21 3.93 2.07
N ARG A 116 -19.02 4.35 1.09
CA ARG A 116 -20.47 4.05 1.04
C ARG A 116 -20.78 2.59 0.74
N SER A 117 -19.88 1.89 0.06
CA SER A 117 -20.09 0.48 -0.30
C SER A 117 -20.06 -0.46 0.91
N GLY A 118 -19.83 0.06 2.12
CA GLY A 118 -19.95 -0.69 3.37
C GLY A 118 -18.70 -1.53 3.62
N HIS A 119 -18.06 -1.32 4.76
CA HIS A 119 -16.99 -2.20 5.20
C HIS A 119 -17.63 -3.57 5.49
N THR A 120 -17.20 -4.64 4.81
CA THR A 120 -16.94 -5.87 5.56
C THR A 120 -15.87 -5.51 6.56
N ASP A 121 -16.14 -5.73 7.84
CA ASP A 121 -15.21 -5.37 8.89
C ASP A 121 -13.87 -6.02 8.54
N PRO A 122 -12.74 -5.29 8.49
CA PRO A 122 -11.45 -5.93 8.40
C PRO A 122 -11.35 -7.09 9.41
N ALA A 123 -11.98 -6.96 10.61
CA ALA A 123 -12.20 -7.99 11.65
C ALA A 123 -12.67 -9.34 11.09
N ASP A 124 -13.55 -9.34 10.08
CA ASP A 124 -14.11 -10.54 9.46
C ASP A 124 -13.05 -11.33 8.67
N PHE A 125 -11.91 -10.72 8.35
CA PHE A 125 -10.74 -11.34 7.73
C PHE A 125 -9.57 -11.60 8.71
N TYR A 126 -9.65 -11.19 9.99
CA TYR A 126 -8.59 -11.43 11.00
C TYR A 126 -8.63 -12.84 11.62
N SER A 127 -9.17 -13.85 10.94
CA SER A 127 -8.83 -15.24 11.28
C SER A 127 -7.41 -15.59 10.81
N CYS A 128 -6.43 -14.78 11.22
CA CYS A 128 -5.02 -15.14 11.17
C CYS A 128 -4.71 -15.85 12.49
N GLU A 129 -4.57 -17.18 12.44
CA GLU A 129 -4.24 -18.04 13.59
C GLU A 129 -2.76 -17.89 14.04
N ASP A 130 -2.10 -16.78 13.73
CA ASP A 130 -0.66 -16.64 13.94
C ASP A 130 -0.32 -15.26 14.52
N ASP A 131 0.69 -15.18 15.40
CA ASP A 131 1.16 -13.99 16.15
C ASP A 131 1.73 -12.86 15.24
N SER A 132 1.44 -12.90 13.94
CA SER A 132 1.93 -12.00 12.90
C SER A 132 0.96 -10.87 12.52
N CYS A 133 -0.21 -10.81 13.17
CA CYS A 133 -1.21 -9.78 12.95
C CYS A 133 -0.76 -8.43 13.57
N TYR A 134 -0.62 -7.39 12.74
CA TYR A 134 -0.37 -6.02 13.19
C TYR A 134 -1.70 -5.39 13.62
N TYR A 135 -1.92 -5.26 14.93
CA TYR A 135 -3.04 -4.48 15.46
C TYR A 135 -2.69 -2.99 15.32
N SER A 136 -3.26 -2.33 14.31
CA SER A 136 -3.15 -0.87 14.22
C SER A 136 -3.82 -0.27 15.45
N ARG A 137 -3.10 0.59 16.19
CA ARG A 137 -3.73 1.45 17.19
C ARG A 137 -4.75 2.34 16.49
N ASP A 138 -5.84 2.62 17.20
CA ASP A 138 -6.95 3.45 16.73
C ASP A 138 -6.44 4.70 16.02
N PHE A 139 -6.78 4.84 14.74
CA PHE A 139 -6.25 5.87 13.84
C PHE A 139 -6.66 7.28 14.30
N THR A 140 -7.56 7.43 15.27
CA THR A 140 -8.00 8.72 15.81
C THR A 140 -6.95 9.47 16.64
N ASP A 141 -5.85 8.82 17.05
CA ASP A 141 -4.84 9.42 17.95
C ASP A 141 -3.61 10.05 17.26
N TRP A 142 -3.53 10.04 15.92
CA TRP A 142 -2.36 10.51 15.13
C TRP A 142 -1.94 11.96 15.42
N LYS A 143 -2.88 12.82 15.83
CA LYS A 143 -2.60 14.22 16.18
C LYS A 143 -1.72 14.34 17.43
N LYS A 144 -1.77 13.40 18.36
CA LYS A 144 -0.92 13.43 19.57
C LYS A 144 0.53 13.05 19.26
N ASP A 145 0.73 12.17 18.31
CA ASP A 145 2.07 11.69 17.96
C ASP A 145 2.88 12.77 17.21
N LEU A 146 2.24 13.57 16.36
CA LEU A 146 2.93 14.67 15.64
C LEU A 146 3.43 15.80 16.54
N TYR A 147 2.77 16.07 17.67
CA TYR A 147 3.21 17.11 18.61
C TYR A 147 4.41 16.71 19.47
N ASN A 148 4.76 15.43 19.54
CA ASN A 148 5.92 14.96 20.30
C ASN A 148 7.23 14.96 19.49
N TYR A 149 7.16 15.29 18.20
CA TYR A 149 8.33 15.35 17.30
C TYR A 149 8.59 16.76 16.73
N LEU A 150 7.94 17.79 17.30
CA LEU A 150 8.21 19.22 17.10
C LEU A 150 8.56 19.86 18.44
#